data_AF-X0UVM5-F1
#
_entry.id   AF-X0UVM5-F1
#
_cell.length_a   1.000
_cell.length_b   1.000
_cell.length_c   1.000
_cell.angle_alpha   90.00
_cell.angle_beta   90.00
_cell.angle_gamma   90.00
#
_symmetry.space_group_name_H-M   'P 1'
#
loop_
_entity.id
_entity.type
_entity.pdbx_description
1 polymer ?
#
loop_
_entity_poly.entity_id
_entity_poly.type
_entity_poly.pdbx_seq_one_letter_code
_entity_poly.pdbx_strand_id
1 'polypeptide(L)'
;DIVGANVYWNQSQLWYRDRLPEWSDMEFMVRDWVNWIWLSGDHITEQHVHNLDVVNWFSGKHPVKAVGFGARHRRVTGDQYDMFSVDFIYDNDMHMHSMCRQINGCISNVSEYVRGTKGYSNCKNTIWTPEGTEKWKYEYPLDENGEQMKNVKISPYVQEHIDLVTSIRKNEPINEGENVANSTMTAIMGRISAYTGKEVTWEEMMNSDLRLGPKTYELGKMDMEPHFHVPGSESKE
;
A
#
# COMPACT_ATOMS: atom_id res chain seq x y z
N ASP A 1 -6.06 -14.65 18.60
CA ASP A 1 -5.29 -13.41 18.37
C ASP A 1 -4.36 -13.58 17.20
N ILE A 2 -4.21 -12.53 16.39
CA ILE A 2 -3.15 -12.41 15.38
C ILE A 2 -1.89 -11.96 16.11
N VAL A 3 -0.77 -12.63 15.84
CA VAL A 3 0.53 -12.44 16.52
C VAL A 3 1.62 -11.95 15.58
N GLY A 4 1.34 -11.90 14.27
CA GLY A 4 2.23 -11.30 13.29
C GLY A 4 1.66 -11.38 11.89
N ALA A 5 2.15 -10.53 11.01
CA ALA A 5 1.75 -10.51 9.62
C ALA A 5 2.90 -10.13 8.67
N ASN A 6 2.75 -10.52 7.42
CA ASN A 6 3.62 -10.12 6.33
C ASN A 6 2.80 -9.65 5.15
N VAL A 7 3.20 -8.55 4.53
CA VAL A 7 2.51 -7.96 3.37
C VAL A 7 3.50 -7.55 2.30
N TYR A 8 3.17 -7.89 1.06
CA TYR A 8 4.09 -7.81 -0.06
C TYR A 8 3.40 -7.20 -1.28
N TRP A 9 4.01 -6.14 -1.85
CA TRP A 9 3.70 -5.65 -3.20
C TRP A 9 4.98 -5.43 -3.99
N ASN A 10 5.56 -6.53 -4.42
CA ASN A 10 6.77 -6.57 -5.24
C ASN A 10 6.38 -6.83 -6.69
N GLN A 11 6.68 -5.88 -7.57
CA GLN A 11 6.40 -5.98 -8.99
C GLN A 11 7.53 -5.36 -9.83
N SER A 12 7.32 -5.38 -11.14
CA SER A 12 8.12 -4.64 -12.12
C SER A 12 7.89 -3.13 -12.02
N GLN A 13 8.71 -2.35 -12.72
CA GLN A 13 8.53 -0.91 -12.81
C GLN A 13 7.12 -0.58 -13.36
N LEU A 14 6.47 0.42 -12.77
CA LEU A 14 5.22 0.96 -13.30
C LEU A 14 5.49 1.88 -14.50
N TRP A 15 4.43 2.29 -15.20
CA TRP A 15 4.53 3.18 -16.34
C TRP A 15 5.01 4.59 -15.96
N TYR A 16 5.56 5.30 -16.93
CA TYR A 16 5.84 6.74 -16.86
C TYR A 16 5.46 7.39 -18.20
N ARG A 17 5.38 8.73 -18.22
CA ARG A 17 5.16 9.50 -19.43
C ARG A 17 6.42 10.26 -19.82
N ASP A 18 6.74 10.24 -21.11
CA ASP A 18 7.69 11.20 -21.67
C ASP A 18 7.01 12.57 -21.79
N ARG A 19 7.72 13.62 -21.39
CA ARG A 19 7.21 14.98 -21.46
C ARG A 19 7.16 15.46 -22.91
N LEU A 20 6.00 15.96 -23.34
CA LEU A 20 5.86 16.66 -24.61
C LEU A 20 6.19 18.17 -24.48
N PRO A 21 6.79 18.82 -25.50
CA PRO A 21 7.19 20.22 -25.45
C PRO A 21 6.05 21.21 -25.15
N GLU A 22 4.83 20.89 -25.57
CA GLU A 22 3.64 21.72 -25.37
C GLU A 22 3.07 21.67 -23.95
N TRP A 23 3.46 20.67 -23.15
CA TRP A 23 2.96 20.53 -21.79
C TRP A 23 3.66 21.50 -20.85
N SER A 24 2.84 22.23 -20.08
CA SER A 24 3.32 22.91 -18.87
C SER A 24 3.88 21.89 -17.87
N ASP A 25 4.67 22.37 -16.90
CA ASP A 25 5.27 21.49 -15.89
C ASP A 25 4.18 20.81 -15.05
N MET A 26 3.16 21.56 -14.61
CA MET A 26 2.00 21.03 -13.89
C MET A 26 1.26 19.97 -14.71
N GLU A 27 0.99 20.25 -15.99
CA GLU A 27 0.30 19.31 -16.86
C GLU A 27 1.09 18.01 -17.02
N PHE A 28 2.41 18.10 -17.21
CA PHE A 28 3.26 16.94 -17.29
C PHE A 28 3.21 16.11 -16.00
N MET A 29 3.37 16.74 -14.82
CA MET A 29 3.30 16.03 -13.53
C MET A 29 1.96 15.32 -13.34
N VAL A 30 0.84 15.96 -13.67
CA VAL A 30 -0.51 15.34 -13.56
C VAL A 30 -0.67 14.17 -14.53
N ARG A 31 -0.09 14.25 -15.74
CA ARG A 31 -0.12 13.12 -16.69
C ARG A 31 0.78 11.97 -16.26
N ASP A 32 1.87 12.27 -15.56
CA ASP A 32 2.85 11.34 -15.00
C ASP A 32 2.64 11.08 -13.49
N TRP A 33 1.41 11.29 -12.99
CA TRP A 33 1.12 11.46 -11.56
C TRP A 33 1.63 10.35 -10.64
N VAL A 34 1.70 9.11 -11.14
CA VAL A 34 2.11 7.94 -10.34
C VAL A 34 3.55 8.04 -9.88
N ASN A 35 4.38 8.87 -10.52
CA ASN A 35 5.81 8.99 -10.22
C ASN A 35 6.12 10.15 -9.26
N TRP A 36 5.14 11.00 -8.93
CA TRP A 36 5.33 12.18 -8.10
C TRP A 36 4.71 12.00 -6.72
N ILE A 37 5.51 12.16 -5.66
CA ILE A 37 5.12 11.93 -4.26
C ILE A 37 3.93 12.80 -3.87
N TRP A 38 3.86 14.05 -4.33
CA TRP A 38 2.74 14.93 -3.95
C TRP A 38 1.41 14.57 -4.61
N LEU A 39 1.42 13.79 -5.69
CA LEU A 39 0.23 13.36 -6.41
C LEU A 39 -0.23 11.97 -5.96
N SER A 40 0.69 11.02 -5.89
CA SER A 40 0.39 9.61 -5.60
C SER A 40 0.69 9.21 -4.15
N GLY A 41 1.51 9.98 -3.45
CA GLY A 41 2.00 9.62 -2.13
C GLY A 41 3.10 8.56 -2.15
N ASP A 42 3.74 8.29 -3.30
CA ASP A 42 4.63 7.12 -3.53
C ASP A 42 3.85 5.80 -3.63
N HIS A 43 4.46 4.79 -4.27
CA HIS A 43 3.85 3.49 -4.55
C HIS A 43 3.48 2.70 -3.29
N ILE A 44 4.05 3.06 -2.13
CA ILE A 44 3.59 2.53 -0.84
C ILE A 44 2.16 3.01 -0.49
N THR A 45 1.82 4.25 -0.83
CA THR A 45 0.50 4.85 -0.57
C THR A 45 -0.48 4.58 -1.71
N GLU A 46 -0.02 4.68 -2.95
CA GLU A 46 -0.86 4.51 -4.13
C GLU A 46 -1.25 3.04 -4.37
N GLN A 47 -0.32 2.11 -4.17
CA GLN A 47 -0.49 0.72 -4.56
C GLN A 47 -0.44 -0.25 -3.39
N HIS A 48 0.62 -0.18 -2.58
CA HIS A 48 0.84 -1.14 -1.48
C HIS A 48 -0.18 -1.00 -0.34
N VAL A 49 -0.89 0.13 -0.28
CA VAL A 49 -1.96 0.39 0.71
C VAL A 49 -2.98 -0.74 0.76
N HIS A 50 -3.26 -1.42 -0.36
CA HIS A 50 -4.18 -2.55 -0.40
C HIS A 50 -3.76 -3.69 0.53
N ASN A 51 -2.48 -4.07 0.54
CA ASN A 51 -2.05 -5.17 1.42
C ASN A 51 -1.96 -4.71 2.89
N LEU A 52 -1.60 -3.45 3.12
CA LEU A 52 -1.61 -2.86 4.47
C LEU A 52 -3.03 -2.88 5.05
N ASP A 53 -4.02 -2.51 4.23
CA ASP A 53 -5.43 -2.53 4.59
C ASP A 53 -5.92 -3.92 4.99
N VAL A 54 -5.53 -4.98 4.27
CA VAL A 54 -5.91 -6.36 4.61
C VAL A 54 -5.50 -6.72 6.04
N VAL A 55 -4.28 -6.36 6.47
CA VAL A 55 -3.84 -6.67 7.85
C VAL A 55 -4.49 -5.76 8.88
N ASN A 56 -4.70 -4.48 8.56
CA ASN A 56 -5.49 -3.59 9.44
C ASN A 56 -6.89 -4.18 9.66
N TRP A 57 -7.53 -4.68 8.60
CA TRP A 57 -8.83 -5.33 8.65
C TRP A 57 -8.81 -6.62 9.48
N PHE A 58 -7.84 -7.52 9.25
CA PHE A 58 -7.70 -8.76 10.05
C PHE A 58 -7.41 -8.51 11.53
N SER A 59 -6.65 -7.46 11.84
CA SER A 59 -6.33 -7.09 13.22
C SER A 59 -7.45 -6.30 13.89
N GLY A 60 -8.35 -5.68 13.11
CA GLY A 60 -9.34 -4.73 13.57
C GLY A 60 -8.73 -3.45 14.15
N LYS A 61 -7.47 -3.16 13.79
CA LYS A 61 -6.66 -2.07 14.36
C LYS A 61 -5.75 -1.47 13.28
N HIS A 62 -5.04 -0.40 13.64
CA HIS A 62 -3.95 0.17 12.86
C HIS A 62 -2.67 0.19 13.71
N PRO A 63 -1.47 0.33 13.10
CA PRO A 63 -0.24 0.41 13.87
C PRO A 63 -0.16 1.70 14.70
N VAL A 64 0.60 1.63 15.80
CA VAL A 64 0.95 2.78 16.65
C VAL A 64 2.33 3.35 16.29
N LYS A 65 3.20 2.55 15.67
CA LYS A 65 4.55 2.94 15.23
C LYS A 65 4.93 2.31 13.90
N ALA A 66 5.85 2.95 13.19
CA ALA A 66 6.51 2.39 12.02
C ALA A 66 8.01 2.70 12.03
N VAL A 67 8.81 1.71 11.65
CA VAL A 67 10.25 1.84 11.42
C VAL A 67 10.57 1.22 10.07
N GLY A 68 11.12 2.00 9.15
CA GLY A 68 11.39 1.53 7.81
C GLY A 68 12.55 2.22 7.13
N PHE A 69 12.91 1.67 5.99
CA PHE A 69 13.91 2.20 5.07
C PHE A 69 13.48 1.91 3.63
N GLY A 70 14.09 2.61 2.70
CA GLY A 70 13.82 2.46 1.28
C GLY A 70 14.91 3.12 0.45
N ALA A 71 14.77 3.02 -0.86
CA ALA A 71 15.75 3.61 -1.78
C ALA A 71 15.16 3.85 -3.16
N ARG A 72 15.75 4.81 -3.86
CA ARG A 72 15.60 5.02 -5.30
C ARG A 72 16.85 4.52 -6.03
N HIS A 73 16.65 3.77 -7.09
CA HIS A 73 17.68 3.14 -7.91
C HIS A 73 17.46 3.28 -9.42
N ARG A 74 16.22 3.14 -9.92
CA ARG A 74 15.94 2.90 -11.35
C ARG A 74 14.81 3.75 -11.94
N ARG A 75 14.05 4.48 -11.12
CA ARG A 75 13.02 5.41 -11.59
C ARG A 75 13.55 6.40 -12.64
N VAL A 76 12.76 6.61 -13.69
CA VAL A 76 13.09 7.50 -14.82
C VAL A 76 12.62 8.93 -14.54
N THR A 77 11.39 9.10 -14.07
CA THR A 77 10.78 10.39 -13.74
C THR A 77 10.44 10.48 -12.25
N GLY A 78 10.00 11.66 -11.82
CA GLY A 78 9.49 11.86 -10.46
C GLY A 78 10.53 11.78 -9.35
N ASP A 79 10.06 11.75 -8.11
CA ASP A 79 10.84 11.92 -6.88
C ASP A 79 10.73 10.73 -5.90
N GLN A 80 9.99 9.70 -6.28
CA GLN A 80 9.72 8.50 -5.48
C GLN A 80 10.90 7.54 -5.27
N TYR A 81 10.75 6.66 -4.29
CA TYR A 81 11.55 5.46 -4.15
C TYR A 81 11.14 4.35 -5.13
N ASP A 82 12.04 3.40 -5.33
CA ASP A 82 11.80 2.15 -6.05
C ASP A 82 11.39 1.02 -5.09
N MET A 83 11.70 1.15 -3.80
CA MET A 83 11.37 0.14 -2.79
C MET A 83 11.20 0.73 -1.39
N PHE A 84 10.40 0.01 -0.59
CA PHE A 84 10.25 0.21 0.85
C PHE A 84 10.31 -1.13 1.58
N SER A 85 10.89 -1.12 2.78
CA SER A 85 10.80 -2.19 3.77
C SER A 85 10.51 -1.55 5.11
N VAL A 86 9.37 -1.89 5.70
CA VAL A 86 8.83 -1.23 6.89
C VAL A 86 8.34 -2.28 7.87
N ASP A 87 8.71 -2.13 9.14
CA ASP A 87 8.12 -2.85 10.24
C ASP A 87 7.09 -1.96 10.95
N PHE A 88 5.85 -2.41 10.97
CA PHE A 88 4.73 -1.72 11.62
C PHE A 88 4.40 -2.41 12.93
N ILE A 89 4.29 -1.64 14.01
CA ILE A 89 4.07 -2.14 15.37
C ILE A 89 2.70 -1.69 15.85
N TYR A 90 1.90 -2.63 16.32
CA TYR A 90 0.54 -2.41 16.83
C TYR A 90 0.56 -2.26 18.36
N ASP A 91 -0.55 -1.79 18.92
CA ASP A 91 -0.71 -1.53 20.37
C ASP A 91 -0.51 -2.76 21.28
N ASN A 92 -0.61 -3.96 20.70
CA ASN A 92 -0.44 -5.24 21.38
C ASN A 92 0.93 -5.89 21.10
N ASP A 93 1.92 -5.11 20.65
CA ASP A 93 3.24 -5.57 20.20
C ASP A 93 3.19 -6.57 19.03
N MET A 94 2.09 -6.63 18.28
CA MET A 94 2.06 -7.36 17.02
C MET A 94 2.89 -6.61 15.97
N HIS A 95 3.80 -7.34 15.31
CA HIS A 95 4.57 -6.82 14.19
C HIS A 95 3.94 -7.23 12.85
N MET A 96 3.85 -6.26 11.94
CA MET A 96 3.56 -6.48 10.53
C MET A 96 4.77 -6.02 9.71
N HIS A 97 5.50 -6.97 9.13
CA HIS A 97 6.55 -6.64 8.19
C HIS A 97 5.99 -6.43 6.79
N SER A 98 6.32 -5.29 6.21
CA SER A 98 5.85 -4.81 4.92
C SER A 98 7.03 -4.61 3.98
N MET A 99 6.93 -5.12 2.74
CA MET A 99 7.84 -4.69 1.68
C MET A 99 7.11 -4.49 0.35
N CYS A 100 7.52 -3.46 -0.38
CA CYS A 100 7.05 -3.22 -1.73
C CYS A 100 8.19 -2.72 -2.62
N ARG A 101 8.09 -3.01 -3.92
CA ARG A 101 9.16 -2.73 -4.89
C ARG A 101 8.58 -2.60 -6.30
N GLN A 102 9.09 -1.65 -7.07
CA GLN A 102 8.82 -1.50 -8.51
C GLN A 102 10.12 -1.49 -9.32
N ILE A 103 10.72 -2.67 -9.54
CA ILE A 103 11.99 -2.81 -10.29
C ILE A 103 11.88 -3.99 -11.27
N ASN A 104 12.21 -3.72 -12.53
CA ASN A 104 12.18 -4.72 -13.61
C ASN A 104 13.17 -5.87 -13.38
N GLY A 105 12.78 -7.08 -13.77
CA GLY A 105 13.64 -8.28 -13.73
C GLY A 105 13.81 -8.91 -12.34
N CYS A 106 13.13 -8.39 -11.31
CA CYS A 106 13.11 -8.98 -9.98
C CYS A 106 11.89 -9.91 -9.80
N ILE A 107 11.97 -10.85 -8.85
CA ILE A 107 10.85 -11.74 -8.51
C ILE A 107 9.67 -10.93 -7.99
N SER A 108 8.50 -11.12 -8.60
CA SER A 108 7.25 -10.50 -8.17
C SER A 108 6.59 -11.30 -7.05
N ASN A 109 5.95 -10.58 -6.12
CA ASN A 109 5.13 -11.14 -5.08
C ASN A 109 4.10 -10.11 -4.63
N VAL A 110 2.81 -10.39 -4.85
CA VAL A 110 1.70 -9.63 -4.29
C VAL A 110 0.91 -10.59 -3.40
N SER A 111 1.07 -10.48 -2.09
CA SER A 111 0.42 -11.37 -1.12
C SER A 111 0.48 -10.86 0.31
N GLU A 112 -0.37 -11.44 1.13
CA GLU A 112 -0.46 -11.22 2.56
C GLU A 112 -0.44 -12.56 3.30
N TYR A 113 0.16 -12.54 4.47
CA TYR A 113 0.16 -13.68 5.38
C TYR A 113 -0.15 -13.18 6.78
N VAL A 114 -1.09 -13.83 7.44
CA VAL A 114 -1.42 -13.55 8.84
C VAL A 114 -1.19 -14.79 9.67
N ARG A 115 -0.56 -14.61 10.82
CA ARG A 115 -0.29 -15.68 11.78
C ARG A 115 -1.00 -15.38 13.08
N GLY A 116 -1.74 -16.36 13.59
CA GLY A 116 -2.41 -16.29 14.87
C GLY A 116 -1.99 -17.41 15.81
N THR A 117 -2.50 -17.35 17.04
CA THR A 117 -2.19 -18.33 18.09
C THR A 117 -2.70 -19.75 17.80
N LYS A 118 -3.63 -19.90 16.85
CA LYS A 118 -4.28 -21.18 16.51
C LYS A 118 -4.11 -21.59 15.05
N GLY A 119 -3.21 -20.94 14.31
CA GLY A 119 -3.04 -21.19 12.88
C GLY A 119 -2.53 -19.98 12.11
N TYR A 120 -2.55 -20.09 10.79
CA TYR A 120 -2.16 -19.01 9.88
C TYR A 120 -2.98 -19.07 8.58
N SER A 121 -3.00 -17.98 7.83
CA SER A 121 -3.68 -17.88 6.54
C SER A 121 -2.83 -17.13 5.53
N ASN A 122 -3.05 -17.45 4.25
CA ASN A 122 -2.51 -16.74 3.10
C ASN A 122 -3.40 -15.57 2.65
N CYS A 123 -4.39 -15.21 3.48
CA CYS A 123 -5.40 -14.16 3.24
C CYS A 123 -6.16 -14.28 1.93
N LYS A 124 -6.10 -15.44 1.28
CA LYS A 124 -6.67 -15.68 -0.05
C LYS A 124 -7.75 -16.72 0.00
N ASN A 125 -7.43 -17.91 0.50
CA ASN A 125 -8.34 -19.05 0.41
C ASN A 125 -8.11 -20.15 1.43
N THR A 126 -7.02 -20.18 2.19
CA THR A 126 -6.72 -21.30 3.06
C THR A 126 -6.33 -20.84 4.46
N ILE A 127 -6.75 -21.63 5.45
CA ILE A 127 -6.36 -21.51 6.85
C ILE A 127 -5.73 -22.83 7.27
N TRP A 128 -4.55 -22.75 7.87
CA TRP A 128 -3.82 -23.90 8.41
C TRP A 128 -3.76 -23.84 9.94
N THR A 129 -3.61 -25.01 10.55
CA THR A 129 -3.19 -25.17 11.96
C THR A 129 -1.72 -24.77 12.15
N PRO A 130 -1.25 -24.56 13.39
CA PRO A 130 0.16 -24.26 13.65
C PRO A 130 1.14 -25.32 13.10
N GLU A 131 0.71 -26.58 13.05
CA GLU A 131 1.46 -27.73 12.54
C GLU A 131 1.47 -27.81 11.00
N GLY A 132 0.75 -26.91 10.31
CA GLY A 132 0.68 -26.85 8.86
C GLY A 132 -0.40 -27.76 8.23
N THR A 133 -1.26 -28.39 9.04
CA THR A 133 -2.42 -29.12 8.51
C THR A 133 -3.51 -28.13 8.06
N GLU A 134 -4.06 -28.33 6.86
CA GLU A 134 -5.18 -27.56 6.33
C GLU A 134 -6.40 -27.70 7.26
N LYS A 135 -6.86 -26.58 7.80
CA LYS A 135 -8.03 -26.53 8.70
C LYS A 135 -9.30 -26.14 7.95
N TRP A 136 -9.15 -25.26 6.96
CA TRP A 136 -10.24 -24.81 6.10
C TRP A 136 -9.67 -24.30 4.78
N LYS A 137 -10.43 -24.51 3.70
CA LYS A 137 -10.11 -23.99 2.37
C LYS A 137 -11.38 -23.53 1.68
N TYR A 138 -11.30 -22.41 0.99
CA TYR A 138 -12.37 -21.93 0.14
C TYR A 138 -12.55 -22.85 -1.07
N GLU A 139 -13.77 -23.36 -1.20
CA GLU A 139 -14.23 -24.17 -2.33
C GLU A 139 -14.59 -23.23 -3.48
N TYR A 140 -13.72 -23.12 -4.47
CA TYR A 140 -14.02 -22.35 -5.67
C TYR A 140 -15.15 -23.00 -6.47
N PRO A 141 -15.99 -22.20 -7.16
CA PRO A 141 -17.05 -22.74 -8.01
C PRO A 141 -16.49 -23.65 -9.10
N LEU A 142 -17.31 -24.59 -9.56
CA LEU A 142 -16.98 -25.45 -10.70
C LEU A 142 -17.34 -24.74 -12.01
N ASP A 143 -16.54 -25.00 -13.05
CA ASP A 143 -16.87 -24.61 -14.41
C ASP A 143 -17.89 -25.58 -15.06
N GLU A 144 -18.19 -25.34 -16.34
CA GLU A 144 -19.12 -26.16 -17.12
C GLU A 144 -18.70 -27.63 -17.28
N ASN A 145 -17.41 -27.93 -17.11
CA ASN A 145 -16.83 -29.28 -17.18
C ASN A 145 -16.72 -29.94 -15.79
N GLY A 146 -17.10 -29.24 -14.72
CA GLY A 146 -16.97 -29.72 -13.34
C GLY A 146 -15.58 -29.51 -12.75
N GLU A 147 -14.71 -28.72 -13.36
CA GLU A 147 -13.37 -28.40 -12.84
C GLU A 147 -13.41 -27.17 -11.92
N GLN A 148 -12.64 -27.18 -10.83
CA GLN A 148 -12.57 -26.04 -9.91
C GLN A 148 -11.98 -24.82 -10.63
N MET A 149 -12.74 -23.73 -10.64
CA MET A 149 -12.29 -22.44 -11.12
C MET A 149 -11.21 -21.86 -10.20
N LYS A 150 -10.45 -20.89 -10.71
CA LYS A 150 -9.46 -20.13 -9.92
C LYS A 150 -10.00 -18.79 -9.40
N ASN A 151 -11.21 -18.45 -9.78
CA ASN A 151 -11.85 -17.18 -9.47
C ASN A 151 -13.08 -17.41 -8.59
N VAL A 152 -13.37 -16.44 -7.74
CA VAL A 152 -14.62 -16.40 -6.96
C VAL A 152 -15.82 -16.28 -7.90
N LYS A 153 -16.98 -16.74 -7.43
CA LYS A 153 -18.23 -16.74 -8.21
C LYS A 153 -18.64 -15.33 -8.67
N ILE A 154 -18.43 -14.33 -7.82
CA ILE A 154 -18.70 -12.92 -8.12
C ILE A 154 -17.37 -12.19 -7.97
N SER A 155 -16.94 -11.51 -9.03
CA SER A 155 -15.74 -10.66 -9.00
C SER A 155 -15.86 -9.61 -7.89
N PRO A 156 -14.81 -9.35 -7.09
CA PRO A 156 -14.83 -8.31 -6.06
C PRO A 156 -15.25 -6.94 -6.60
N TYR A 157 -14.82 -6.59 -7.81
CA TYR A 157 -15.22 -5.36 -8.49
C TYR A 157 -16.73 -5.30 -8.77
N VAL A 158 -17.33 -6.43 -9.13
CA VAL A 158 -18.78 -6.51 -9.37
C VAL A 158 -19.52 -6.45 -8.03
N GLN A 159 -19.01 -7.14 -7.00
CA GLN A 159 -19.59 -7.12 -5.67
C GLN A 159 -19.62 -5.70 -5.09
N GLU A 160 -18.54 -4.94 -5.21
CA GLU A 160 -18.47 -3.54 -4.78
C GLU A 160 -19.58 -2.68 -5.44
N HIS A 161 -19.79 -2.85 -6.75
CA HIS A 161 -20.87 -2.13 -7.46
C HIS A 161 -22.26 -2.59 -7.03
N ILE A 162 -22.44 -3.89 -6.75
CA ILE A 162 -23.69 -4.44 -6.21
C ILE A 162 -23.99 -3.79 -4.85
N ASP A 163 -22.98 -3.69 -3.97
CA ASP A 163 -23.12 -3.13 -2.64
C ASP A 163 -23.43 -1.62 -2.69
N LEU A 164 -22.73 -0.87 -3.57
CA LEU A 164 -23.01 0.54 -3.82
C LEU A 164 -24.44 0.76 -4.34
N VAL A 165 -24.87 0.04 -5.37
CA VAL A 165 -26.23 0.19 -5.92
C VAL A 165 -27.29 -0.24 -4.90
N THR A 166 -27.02 -1.30 -4.14
CA THR A 166 -27.95 -1.80 -3.11
C THR A 166 -28.12 -0.81 -1.98
N SER A 167 -27.03 -0.24 -1.46
CA SER A 167 -27.04 0.78 -0.39
C SER A 167 -27.88 1.99 -0.78
N ILE A 168 -27.73 2.48 -2.02
CA ILE A 168 -28.53 3.59 -2.56
C ILE A 168 -30.00 3.20 -2.66
N ARG A 169 -30.30 2.05 -3.27
CA ARG A 169 -31.70 1.63 -3.53
C ARG A 169 -32.48 1.32 -2.25
N LYS A 170 -31.80 0.84 -1.22
CA LYS A 170 -32.40 0.54 0.09
C LYS A 170 -32.34 1.70 1.09
N ASN A 171 -31.62 2.77 0.75
CA ASN A 171 -31.32 3.87 1.67
C ASN A 171 -30.58 3.39 2.95
N GLU A 172 -29.63 2.48 2.76
CA GLU A 172 -28.77 1.88 3.79
C GLU A 172 -27.31 2.18 3.44
N PRO A 173 -26.80 3.40 3.70
CA PRO A 173 -25.48 3.82 3.24
C PRO A 173 -24.34 2.99 3.86
N ILE A 174 -23.34 2.66 3.05
CA ILE A 174 -22.08 2.03 3.48
C ILE A 174 -21.06 3.13 3.72
N ASN A 175 -20.35 3.08 4.85
CA ASN A 175 -19.32 4.06 5.20
C ASN A 175 -18.01 3.35 5.56
N GLU A 176 -17.08 3.35 4.61
CA GLU A 176 -15.70 2.85 4.79
C GLU A 176 -14.68 4.00 4.90
N GLY A 177 -15.14 5.25 5.03
CA GLY A 177 -14.26 6.42 4.94
C GLY A 177 -13.17 6.44 6.00
N GLU A 178 -13.50 6.06 7.23
CA GLU A 178 -12.53 5.97 8.33
C GLU A 178 -11.53 4.82 8.12
N ASN A 179 -11.99 3.65 7.68
CA ASN A 179 -11.13 2.50 7.40
C ASN A 179 -10.10 2.83 6.31
N VAL A 180 -10.55 3.42 5.20
CA VAL A 180 -9.67 3.84 4.10
C VAL A 180 -8.70 4.94 4.54
N ALA A 181 -9.15 5.91 5.35
CA ALA A 181 -8.27 6.93 5.90
C ALA A 181 -7.19 6.33 6.81
N ASN A 182 -7.55 5.36 7.64
CA ASN A 182 -6.60 4.69 8.54
C ASN A 182 -5.56 3.84 7.78
N SER A 183 -5.98 3.12 6.75
CA SER A 183 -5.06 2.37 5.89
C SER A 183 -4.15 3.28 5.07
N THR A 184 -4.68 4.42 4.59
CA THR A 184 -3.86 5.46 3.95
C THR A 184 -2.84 6.04 4.93
N MET A 185 -3.22 6.34 6.17
CA MET A 185 -2.32 6.84 7.20
C MET A 185 -1.23 5.81 7.53
N THR A 186 -1.56 4.52 7.59
CA THR A 186 -0.59 3.44 7.75
C THR A 186 0.48 3.48 6.65
N ALA A 187 0.07 3.66 5.39
CA ALA A 187 1.01 3.77 4.27
C ALA A 187 1.89 5.03 4.37
N ILE A 188 1.29 6.17 4.75
CA ILE A 188 2.00 7.44 4.97
C ILE A 188 3.06 7.29 6.06
N MET A 189 2.75 6.64 7.18
CA MET A 189 3.72 6.34 8.24
C MET A 189 4.93 5.58 7.68
N GLY A 190 4.69 4.53 6.90
CA GLY A 190 5.77 3.75 6.29
C GLY A 190 6.66 4.58 5.37
N ARG A 191 6.07 5.44 4.55
CA ARG A 191 6.80 6.38 3.69
C ARG A 191 7.66 7.34 4.51
N ILE A 192 7.05 8.03 5.48
CA ILE A 192 7.75 9.07 6.25
C ILE A 192 8.88 8.46 7.08
N SER A 193 8.67 7.29 7.68
CA SER A 193 9.73 6.56 8.37
C SER A 193 10.91 6.26 7.43
N ALA A 194 10.63 5.69 6.26
CA ALA A 194 11.68 5.36 5.29
C ALA A 194 12.44 6.58 4.76
N TYR A 195 11.74 7.69 4.47
CA TYR A 195 12.35 8.91 3.95
C TYR A 195 13.20 9.66 4.98
N THR A 196 12.82 9.57 6.26
CA THR A 196 13.53 10.26 7.34
C THR A 196 14.57 9.39 8.03
N GLY A 197 14.46 8.07 7.90
CA GLY A 197 15.26 7.09 8.62
C GLY A 197 14.94 7.03 10.12
N LYS A 198 13.76 7.52 10.54
CA LYS A 198 13.34 7.60 11.95
C LYS A 198 12.13 6.70 12.22
N GLU A 199 11.99 6.27 13.46
CA GLU A 199 10.70 5.79 13.97
C GLU A 199 9.68 6.93 13.87
N VAL A 200 8.46 6.60 13.45
CA VAL A 200 7.33 7.52 13.46
C VAL A 200 6.17 6.91 14.24
N THR A 201 5.44 7.73 14.97
CA THR A 201 4.25 7.33 15.70
C THR A 201 2.97 7.76 14.99
N TRP A 202 1.86 7.08 15.27
CA TRP A 202 0.54 7.46 14.76
C TRP A 202 0.16 8.88 15.18
N GLU A 203 0.39 9.22 16.45
CA GLU A 203 0.08 10.54 17.01
C GLU A 203 0.87 11.66 16.32
N GLU A 204 2.17 11.46 16.05
CA GLU A 204 2.97 12.44 15.30
C GLU A 204 2.44 12.68 13.89
N MET A 205 2.01 11.61 13.18
CA MET A 205 1.49 11.76 11.83
C MET A 205 0.11 12.45 11.81
N MET A 206 -0.77 12.12 12.75
CA MET A 206 -2.07 12.79 12.89
C MET A 206 -1.96 14.27 13.23
N ASN A 207 -0.87 14.68 13.91
CA ASN A 207 -0.60 16.07 14.25
C ASN A 207 0.36 16.78 13.26
N SER A 208 0.76 16.13 12.18
CA SER A 208 1.72 16.69 11.22
C SER A 208 1.09 17.81 10.39
N ASP A 209 1.85 18.89 10.20
CA ASP A 209 1.54 19.98 9.27
C ASP A 209 2.20 19.80 7.89
N LEU A 210 2.81 18.63 7.65
CA LEU A 210 3.49 18.32 6.40
C LEU A 210 2.53 18.44 5.23
N ARG A 211 2.82 19.41 4.35
CA ARG A 211 2.15 19.56 3.07
C ARG A 211 3.04 19.09 1.94
N LEU A 212 2.59 18.06 1.25
CA LEU A 212 3.14 17.71 -0.06
C LEU A 212 2.45 18.56 -1.15
N GLY A 213 3.22 18.94 -2.16
CA GLY A 213 2.72 19.62 -3.36
C GLY A 213 2.59 21.14 -3.24
N PRO A 214 2.17 21.79 -4.34
CA PRO A 214 2.16 23.25 -4.44
C PRO A 214 1.02 23.88 -3.64
N LYS A 215 1.15 25.17 -3.36
CA LYS A 215 0.06 25.97 -2.76
C LYS A 215 -0.99 26.41 -3.77
N THR A 216 -0.63 26.47 -5.05
CA THR A 216 -1.48 26.89 -6.16
C THR A 216 -1.53 25.79 -7.23
N TYR A 217 -2.71 25.61 -7.83
CA TYR A 217 -2.96 24.56 -8.82
C TYR A 217 -3.26 25.19 -10.19
N GLU A 218 -2.23 25.81 -10.78
CA GLU A 218 -2.31 26.44 -12.10
C GLU A 218 -1.57 25.57 -13.12
N LEU A 219 -2.13 25.44 -14.33
CA LEU A 219 -1.48 24.75 -15.45
C LEU A 219 -0.33 25.60 -16.00
N GLY A 220 0.77 25.64 -15.27
CA GLY A 220 1.93 26.49 -15.53
C GLY A 220 3.23 25.86 -15.05
N LYS A 221 4.19 26.73 -14.72
CA LYS A 221 5.50 26.31 -14.22
C LYS A 221 5.41 25.66 -12.86
N MET A 222 6.23 24.65 -12.62
CA MET A 222 6.36 23.93 -11.37
C MET A 222 7.83 23.68 -11.07
N ASP A 223 8.15 23.54 -9.78
CA ASP A 223 9.42 22.96 -9.41
C ASP A 223 9.38 21.45 -9.71
N MET A 224 10.15 21.04 -10.72
CA MET A 224 10.29 19.63 -11.12
C MET A 224 11.65 19.07 -10.74
N GLU A 225 12.49 19.83 -10.03
CA GLU A 225 13.76 19.30 -9.53
C GLU A 225 13.43 18.17 -8.55
N PRO A 226 13.80 16.91 -8.85
CA PRO A 226 13.38 15.80 -8.04
C PRO A 226 14.11 15.84 -6.70
N HIS A 227 13.37 16.05 -5.63
CA HIS A 227 13.91 16.02 -4.28
C HIS A 227 14.08 14.57 -3.81
N PHE A 228 15.29 14.02 -3.94
CA PHE A 228 15.58 12.67 -3.48
C PHE A 228 15.80 12.65 -1.96
N HIS A 229 14.99 11.86 -1.26
CA HIS A 229 15.16 11.63 0.17
C HIS A 229 16.40 10.76 0.46
N VAL A 230 17.35 11.28 1.23
CA VAL A 230 18.56 10.58 1.67
C VAL A 230 18.57 10.54 3.20
N PRO A 231 18.08 9.45 3.83
CA PRO A 231 18.02 9.34 5.29
C PRO A 231 19.41 9.13 5.92
N GLY A 232 19.57 9.61 7.16
CA GLY A 232 20.82 9.50 7.91
C GLY A 232 21.85 10.59 7.62
N SER A 233 23.07 10.41 8.10
CA SER A 233 24.21 11.31 7.85
C SER A 233 25.40 10.51 7.34
N GLU A 234 26.27 11.16 6.56
CA GLU A 234 27.58 10.60 6.23
C GLU A 234 28.40 10.36 7.51
N SER A 235 29.35 9.42 7.45
CA SER A 235 30.28 9.20 8.56
C SER A 235 31.02 10.49 8.85
N LYS A 236 31.08 10.90 10.12
CA LYS A 236 32.01 11.95 10.53
C LYS A 236 33.42 11.39 10.33
N GLU A 237 34.17 11.99 9.40
CA GLU A 237 35.61 11.73 9.23
C GLU A 237 36.39 11.98 10.54
#